data_AF-A0A0Q7XDM0-F1
#
_entry.id   AF-A0A0Q7XDM0-F1
#
_cell.length_a   1.000
_cell.length_b   1.000
_cell.length_c   1.000
_cell.angle_alpha   90.00
_cell.angle_beta   90.00
_cell.angle_gamma   90.00
#
_symmetry.space_group_name_H-M   'P 1'
#
loop_
_entity.id
_entity.type
_entity.pdbx_description
1 polymer ?
#
loop_
_entity_poly.entity_id
_entity_poly.type
_entity_poly.pdbx_seq_one_letter_code
_entity_poly.pdbx_strand_id
1 'polypeptide(L)' 'MEPGFESSLIERCRANWSVPVGEITNYVLATFIRQRIALEIVVPEAQRRIAVGFTDDTEILDDELSLAIAGILPTSDPQ' A
#
# COMPACT_ATOMS: atom_id res chain seq x y z
N MET A 1 20.09 -22.65 -12.46
CA MET A 1 19.85 -21.23 -12.13
C MET A 1 18.37 -21.14 -11.83
N GLU A 2 18.00 -21.22 -10.55
CA GLU A 2 16.61 -21.01 -10.16
C GLU A 2 16.29 -19.54 -10.45
N PRO A 3 15.22 -19.21 -11.19
CA PRO A 3 14.82 -17.82 -11.32
C PRO A 3 14.50 -17.36 -9.90
N GLY A 4 15.32 -16.47 -9.35
CA GLY A 4 15.10 -15.87 -8.06
C GLY A 4 13.72 -15.24 -8.09
N PHE A 5 12.73 -15.92 -7.49
CA PHE A 5 11.37 -15.43 -7.33
C PHE A 5 11.37 -14.38 -6.20
N GLU A 6 12.34 -13.45 -6.25
CA GLU A 6 12.33 -12.22 -5.47
C GLU A 6 11.25 -11.35 -6.10
N SER A 7 10.00 -11.67 -5.76
CA SER A 7 8.86 -10.88 -6.15
C SER A 7 9.07 -9.46 -5.64
N SER A 8 9.02 -8.48 -6.54
CA SER A 8 9.12 -7.05 -6.21
C SER A 8 8.16 -6.61 -5.10
N LEU A 9 7.09 -7.37 -4.86
CA LEU A 9 6.17 -7.19 -3.75
C LEU A 9 6.76 -7.59 -2.40
N ILE A 10 7.40 -8.75 -2.30
CA ILE A 10 8.03 -9.22 -1.05
C ILE A 10 9.17 -8.27 -0.66
N GLU A 11 9.99 -7.87 -1.64
CA GLU A 11 11.09 -6.93 -1.42
C GLU A 11 10.58 -5.56 -0.96
N ARG A 12 9.53 -5.02 -1.61
CA ARG A 12 8.89 -3.77 -1.19
C ARG A 12 8.32 -3.85 0.23
N CYS A 13 7.68 -4.96 0.59
CA CYS A 13 7.20 -5.18 1.95
C CYS A 13 8.36 -5.22 2.95
N ARG A 14 9.44 -5.94 2.63
CA ARG A 14 10.63 -6.03 3.49
C ARG A 14 11.31 -4.68 3.67
N ALA A 15 11.47 -3.90 2.59
CA ALA A 15 12.14 -2.61 2.61
C ALA A 15 11.45 -1.58 3.52
N ASN A 16 10.13 -1.72 3.70
CA ASN A 16 9.32 -0.78 4.50
C ASN A 16 8.89 -1.35 5.85
N TRP A 17 9.27 -2.59 6.20
CA TRP A 17 8.80 -3.27 7.41
C TRP A 17 9.18 -2.54 8.70
N SER A 18 10.35 -1.89 8.72
CA SER A 18 10.88 -1.18 9.88
C SER A 18 10.66 0.33 9.83
N VAL A 19 9.99 0.84 8.80
CA VAL A 19 9.71 2.28 8.65
C VAL A 19 8.48 2.62 9.50
N PRO A 20 8.49 3.70 10.30
CA PRO A 20 7.31 4.14 11.03
C PRO A 20 6.10 4.36 10.10
N VAL A 21 4.90 3.96 10.54
CA VAL A 21 3.70 4.03 9.68
C VAL A 21 3.37 5.45 9.20
N GLY A 22 3.74 6.47 9.97
CA GLY A 22 3.58 7.88 9.58
C GLY A 22 4.55 8.34 8.50
N GLU A 23 5.60 7.56 8.20
CA GLU A 23 6.68 7.90 7.26
C GLU A 23 6.64 7.06 5.98
N ILE A 24 5.90 5.94 5.95
CA ILE A 24 5.69 5.19 4.70
C ILE A 24 4.76 5.95 3.75
N THR A 25 4.92 5.74 2.46
CA THR A 25 4.12 6.44 1.44
C THR A 25 2.70 5.87 1.32
N ASN A 26 1.77 6.61 0.72
CA ASN A 26 0.40 6.15 0.43
C ASN A 26 0.42 4.88 -0.43
N TYR A 27 1.33 4.79 -1.40
CA TYR A 27 1.53 3.58 -2.19
C TYR A 27 1.93 2.35 -1.36
N VAL A 28 2.88 2.52 -0.44
CA VAL A 28 3.32 1.44 0.45
C VAL A 28 2.21 1.07 1.43
N LEU A 29 1.50 2.07 1.96
CA LEU A 29 0.38 1.89 2.88
C LEU A 29 -0.77 1.11 2.22
N ALA A 30 -1.15 1.49 0.99
CA ALA A 30 -2.14 0.77 0.18
C ALA A 30 -1.67 -0.66 -0.16
N THR A 31 -0.37 -0.85 -0.38
CA THR A 31 0.24 -2.18 -0.56
C THR A 31 0.09 -3.03 0.70
N PHE A 32 0.42 -2.50 1.89
CA PHE A 32 0.30 -3.23 3.15
C PHE A 32 -1.14 -3.63 3.45
N ILE A 33 -2.09 -2.73 3.19
CA ILE A 33 -3.53 -3.01 3.35
C ILE A 33 -3.95 -4.18 2.43
N ARG A 34 -3.60 -4.14 1.13
CA ARG A 34 -3.93 -5.23 0.19
C ARG A 34 -3.28 -6.56 0.56
N GLN A 35 -2.05 -6.53 1.07
CA GLN A 35 -1.34 -7.72 1.55
C GLN A 35 -1.73 -8.16 2.96
N ARG A 36 -2.69 -7.47 3.60
CA ARG A 36 -3.17 -7.73 4.96
C ARG A 36 -2.07 -7.70 6.03
N ILE A 37 -1.07 -6.83 5.85
CA ILE A 37 0.06 -6.66 6.77
C ILE A 37 -0.28 -5.58 7.80
N ALA A 38 -0.15 -5.92 9.10
CA ALA A 38 -0.29 -5.00 10.22
C ALA A 38 -1.57 -4.12 10.17
N LEU A 39 -2.71 -4.70 9.79
CA LEU A 39 -3.97 -3.98 9.53
C LEU A 39 -4.40 -3.05 10.68
N GLU A 40 -4.17 -3.46 11.93
CA GLU A 40 -4.47 -2.66 13.12
C GLU A 40 -3.69 -1.34 13.21
N ILE A 41 -2.58 -1.23 12.46
CA ILE A 41 -1.71 -0.04 12.40
C ILE A 41 -1.93 0.71 11.08
N VAL A 42 -1.96 0.01 9.96
CA VAL A 42 -1.99 0.65 8.63
C VAL A 42 -3.38 1.20 8.26
N VAL A 43 -4.47 0.54 8.70
CA VAL A 43 -5.83 1.01 8.39
C VAL A 43 -6.14 2.34 9.10
N PRO A 44 -5.85 2.51 10.41
CA PRO A 44 -6.04 3.80 11.07
C PRO A 44 -5.23 4.94 10.45
N GLU A 45 -3.97 4.69 10.07
CA GLU A 45 -3.16 5.73 9.42
C GLU A 45 -3.71 6.10 8.05
N ALA A 46 -4.14 5.11 7.26
CA ALA A 46 -4.74 5.36 5.94
C ALA A 46 -6.04 6.17 6.05
N GLN A 47 -6.91 5.82 7.00
CA GLN A 47 -8.13 6.57 7.31
C GLN A 47 -7.81 8.01 7.75
N ARG A 48 -6.78 8.19 8.58
CA ARG A 48 -6.33 9.53 9.02
C ARG A 48 -5.88 10.37 7.82
N ARG A 49 -5.06 9.82 6.92
CA ARG A 49 -4.58 10.52 5.72
C ARG A 49 -5.71 10.97 4.82
N ILE A 50 -6.68 10.09 4.55
CA ILE A 50 -7.87 10.40 3.75
C ILE A 50 -8.69 11.51 4.44
N ALA A 51 -8.91 11.41 5.75
CA ALA A 51 -9.72 12.38 6.49
C ALA A 51 -9.13 13.80 6.49
N VAL A 52 -7.80 13.93 6.44
CA VAL A 52 -7.12 15.24 6.39
C VAL A 52 -6.75 15.68 4.98
N GLY A 53 -7.09 14.89 3.94
CA GLY A 53 -6.74 15.19 2.55
C GLY A 53 -5.24 15.13 2.26
N PHE A 54 -4.49 14.28 2.97
CA PHE A 54 -3.06 14.12 2.75
C PHE A 54 -2.79 13.34 1.45
N THR A 55 -1.95 13.92 0.59
CA THR A 55 -1.35 13.26 -0.58
C THR A 55 0.17 13.37 -0.50
N ASP A 56 0.86 12.32 -0.94
CA ASP A 56 2.31 12.31 -1.15
C ASP A 56 2.71 12.05 -2.61
N ASP A 57 1.73 12.08 -3.51
CA ASP A 57 1.86 11.88 -4.96
C ASP A 57 2.52 10.55 -5.35
N THR A 58 2.47 9.53 -4.47
CA THR A 58 3.09 8.22 -4.73
C THR A 58 2.13 7.16 -5.26
N GLU A 59 0.82 7.39 -5.16
CA GLU A 59 -0.21 6.46 -5.63
C GLU A 59 -0.08 6.23 -7.15
N ILE A 60 -0.23 4.96 -7.58
CA ILE A 60 -0.12 4.60 -9.00
C ILE A 60 -1.47 4.82 -9.72
N LEU A 61 -2.56 4.62 -8.98
CA LEU A 61 -3.92 4.79 -9.46
C LEU A 61 -4.56 5.94 -8.69
N ASP A 62 -5.52 6.62 -9.32
CA ASP A 62 -6.34 7.59 -8.64
C ASP A 62 -7.06 6.94 -7.46
N ASP A 63 -6.98 7.58 -6.29
CA ASP A 63 -7.59 7.12 -5.04
C ASP A 63 -7.16 5.71 -4.59
N GLU A 64 -5.96 5.24 -4.97
CA GLU A 64 -5.44 3.90 -4.66
C GLU A 64 -5.53 3.58 -3.16
N LEU A 65 -5.19 4.53 -2.29
CA LEU A 65 -5.25 4.31 -0.83
C LEU A 65 -6.70 4.10 -0.35
N SER A 66 -7.63 4.90 -0.87
CA SER A 66 -9.06 4.79 -0.55
C SER A 66 -9.64 3.46 -1.04
N LEU A 67 -9.29 3.04 -2.26
CA LEU A 67 -9.71 1.77 -2.85
C LEU A 67 -9.18 0.58 -2.04
N ALA A 68 -7.94 0.64 -1.57
CA ALA A 68 -7.35 -0.39 -0.74
C ALA A 68 -8.12 -0.57 0.58
N ILE A 69 -8.53 0.51 1.26
CA ILE A 69 -9.34 0.45 2.47
C ILE A 69 -10.73 -0.14 2.18
N ALA A 70 -11.33 0.21 1.04
CA ALA A 70 -12.62 -0.34 0.62
C ALA A 70 -12.55 -1.83 0.24
N GLY A 71 -11.36 -2.42 0.20
CA GLY A 71 -11.15 -3.81 -0.23
C GLY A 71 -11.36 -4.01 -1.74
N ILE A 72 -11.34 -2.92 -2.51
CA ILE A 72 -11.48 -2.96 -3.97
C ILE A 72 -10.09 -3.23 -4.53
N LEU A 73 -9.93 -4.37 -5.19
CA LEU A 73 -8.75 -4.65 -5.97
C LEU A 73 -8.91 -3.98 -7.34
N PRO A 74 -7.86 -3.31 -7.87
CA PRO A 74 -7.93 -2.79 -9.22
C PRO A 74 -8.19 -3.96 -10.18
N THR A 75 -9.25 -3.84 -10.98
CA THR A 75 -9.57 -4.82 -12.01
C THR A 75 -8.48 -4.76 -13.06
N SER A 76 -7.73 -5.85 -13.20
CA SER A 76 -6.80 -6.05 -14.31
C SER A 76 -7.59 -6.25 -15.60
N ASP A 77 -8.29 -5.22 -16.09
CA ASP A 77 -8.76 -5.23 -17.47
C ASP A 77 -7.60 -4.76 -18.35
N PRO A 78 -7.05 -5.63 -19.23
CA PRO A 78 -6.12 -5.18 -20.23
C PRO A 78 -6.90 -4.34 -21.26
N GLN A 79 -6.51 -3.07 -21.42
CA GLN A 79 -6.80 -2.32 -22.65
C GLN A 79 -5.82 -2.76 -23.74
#